data_AF-A0A3L7WDN1-F1
#
_entry.id   AF-A0A3L7WDN1-F1
#
_cell.length_a   1.000
_cell.length_b   1.000
_cell.length_c   1.000
_cell.angle_alpha   90.00
_cell.angle_beta   90.00
_cell.angle_gamma   90.00
#
_symmetry.space_group_name_H-M   'P 1'
#
loop_
_entity.id
_entity.type
_entity.pdbx_description
1 polymer ?
#
loop_
_entity_poly.entity_id
_entity_poly.type
_entity_poly.pdbx_seq_one_letter_code
_entity_poly.pdbx_strand_id
1 'polypeptide(L)'
;MGHTLRLLDLEADAVRGGSLAGAHLLVLGAGRTGEAVARFAHAAGALVTIHDSAASEKTQAIGAVLSPLGIRAVFGETAELAELFAQADLVVHSPSVTLGFPTVAPSVAGPLEAFAKAALALTGETGTPGKILISEPEWTSRLLGNRWRVGVTGTKGKTSTSALLAAILATDPQHPVAFGGNNGAPLIERALEMPENVRVVLELSELQLPTMYGAIDVGVYTNVTADHLDRHGSVESYRRVKQRLAGLINEAGTLIVNLDDPVTAAYAGEGRVATVTYRRDAPLPGGVGIVDGWIIAAGVQRSARYGGGAAATGPGGRIMPVGEIQMPGDHSISNVLAAVSAALVAGIAPDAIRKAV
;
A
#
# COMPACT_ATOMS: atom_id res chain seq x y z
N MET A 1 -32.98 -5.63 12.69
CA MET A 1 -32.37 -4.28 12.50
C MET A 1 -30.87 -4.54 12.37
N GLY A 2 -30.26 -4.17 11.25
CA GLY A 2 -28.84 -4.46 10.97
C GLY A 2 -27.89 -3.74 11.92
N HIS A 3 -26.68 -4.26 12.08
CA HIS A 3 -25.66 -3.71 12.95
C HIS A 3 -24.97 -2.54 12.22
N THR A 4 -25.40 -1.31 12.45
CA THR A 4 -24.82 -0.15 11.74
C THR A 4 -23.41 0.16 12.25
N LEU A 5 -22.47 0.36 11.32
CA LEU A 5 -21.06 0.65 11.60
C LEU A 5 -20.74 2.11 11.29
N ARG A 6 -19.75 2.67 11.97
CA ARG A 6 -19.13 3.96 11.67
C ARG A 6 -17.74 3.73 11.09
N LEU A 7 -17.18 4.69 10.37
CA LEU A 7 -15.82 4.53 9.82
C LEU A 7 -14.76 4.37 10.91
N LEU A 8 -14.95 5.02 12.07
CA LEU A 8 -14.07 4.86 13.24
C LEU A 8 -14.12 3.45 13.83
N ASP A 9 -15.20 2.69 13.58
CA ASP A 9 -15.32 1.31 14.03
C ASP A 9 -14.35 0.37 13.28
N LEU A 10 -13.75 0.84 12.18
CA LEU A 10 -12.73 0.12 11.40
C LEU A 10 -11.29 0.41 11.86
N GLU A 11 -11.09 1.28 12.85
CA GLU A 11 -9.78 1.62 13.40
C GLU A 11 -9.32 0.62 14.46
N ALA A 12 -8.01 0.53 14.68
CA ALA A 12 -7.42 -0.54 15.49
C ALA A 12 -7.99 -0.65 16.92
N ASP A 13 -8.18 0.48 17.62
CA ASP A 13 -8.68 0.47 18.98
C ASP A 13 -10.16 0.10 19.07
N ALA A 14 -10.97 0.53 18.11
CA ALA A 14 -12.38 0.14 18.04
C ALA A 14 -12.52 -1.36 17.74
N VAL A 15 -11.73 -1.88 16.79
CA VAL A 15 -11.73 -3.32 16.46
C VAL A 15 -11.28 -4.16 17.66
N ARG A 16 -10.22 -3.75 18.39
CA ARG A 16 -9.83 -4.40 19.65
C ARG A 16 -10.93 -4.33 20.71
N GLY A 17 -11.70 -3.24 20.72
CA GLY A 17 -12.88 -3.07 21.58
C GLY A 17 -14.11 -3.86 21.15
N GLY A 18 -14.04 -4.66 20.08
CA GLY A 18 -15.14 -5.51 19.62
C GLY A 18 -16.15 -4.80 18.71
N SER A 19 -15.76 -3.72 18.04
CA SER A 19 -16.64 -2.94 17.16
C SER A 19 -17.27 -3.74 16.00
N LEU A 20 -16.66 -4.87 15.61
CA LEU A 20 -17.13 -5.73 14.52
C LEU A 20 -18.00 -6.89 15.01
N ALA A 21 -18.19 -7.06 16.32
CA ALA A 21 -18.89 -8.20 16.89
C ALA A 21 -20.34 -8.28 16.37
N GLY A 22 -20.67 -9.37 15.67
CA GLY A 22 -22.01 -9.59 15.10
C GLY A 22 -22.32 -8.80 13.82
N ALA A 23 -21.39 -7.98 13.31
CA ALA A 23 -21.58 -7.28 12.04
C ALA A 23 -21.52 -8.27 10.87
N HIS A 24 -22.40 -8.11 9.89
CA HIS A 24 -22.40 -8.91 8.66
C HIS A 24 -21.36 -8.36 7.68
N LEU A 25 -20.29 -9.12 7.45
CA LEU A 25 -19.20 -8.74 6.56
C LEU A 25 -19.19 -9.60 5.29
N LEU A 26 -19.24 -8.95 4.13
CA LEU A 26 -19.07 -9.59 2.82
C LEU A 26 -17.70 -9.25 2.22
N VAL A 27 -16.86 -10.26 1.99
CA VAL A 27 -15.58 -10.13 1.30
C VAL A 27 -15.75 -10.46 -0.17
N LEU A 28 -15.33 -9.57 -1.07
CA LEU A 28 -15.36 -9.78 -2.53
C LEU A 28 -13.95 -10.06 -3.06
N GLY A 29 -13.76 -11.27 -3.59
CA GLY A 29 -12.51 -11.82 -4.10
C GLY A 29 -11.87 -12.77 -3.08
N ALA A 30 -11.70 -14.04 -3.46
CA ALA A 30 -11.04 -15.09 -2.68
C ALA A 30 -9.57 -15.25 -3.09
N GLY A 31 -8.87 -14.12 -3.19
CA GLY A 31 -7.42 -14.08 -3.35
C GLY A 31 -6.69 -14.16 -2.00
N ARG A 32 -5.37 -13.96 -2.05
CA ARG A 32 -4.49 -13.92 -0.86
C ARG A 32 -4.97 -12.93 0.19
N THR A 33 -5.33 -11.71 -0.22
CA THR A 33 -5.79 -10.65 0.69
C THR A 33 -7.24 -10.85 1.13
N GLY A 34 -8.09 -11.45 0.30
CA GLY A 34 -9.48 -11.76 0.65
C GLY A 34 -9.58 -12.81 1.75
N GLU A 35 -8.78 -13.89 1.66
CA GLU A 35 -8.69 -14.89 2.74
C GLU A 35 -8.23 -14.24 4.06
N ALA A 36 -7.20 -13.40 3.99
CA ALA A 36 -6.67 -12.69 5.14
C ALA A 36 -7.70 -11.76 5.81
N VAL A 37 -8.45 -10.99 5.01
CA VAL A 37 -9.55 -10.15 5.51
C VAL A 37 -10.62 -11.02 6.18
N ALA A 38 -11.00 -12.14 5.56
CA ALA A 38 -12.04 -13.00 6.10
C ALA A 38 -11.66 -13.59 7.46
N ARG A 39 -10.40 -14.06 7.60
CA ARG A 39 -9.86 -14.55 8.88
C ARG A 39 -9.79 -13.45 9.93
N PHE A 40 -9.23 -12.30 9.55
CA PHE A 40 -9.09 -11.15 10.44
C PHE A 40 -10.44 -10.70 11.01
N ALA A 41 -11.42 -10.49 10.14
CA ALA A 41 -12.74 -10.02 10.55
C ALA A 41 -13.49 -11.03 11.39
N HIS A 42 -13.38 -12.33 11.05
CA HIS A 42 -13.95 -13.40 11.85
C HIS A 42 -13.34 -13.45 13.25
N ALA A 43 -12.00 -13.35 13.36
CA ALA A 43 -11.31 -13.27 14.64
C ALA A 43 -11.71 -12.03 15.46
N ALA A 44 -12.11 -10.95 14.80
CA ALA A 44 -12.67 -9.75 15.41
C ALA A 44 -14.19 -9.83 15.72
N GLY A 45 -14.81 -11.00 15.52
CA GLY A 45 -16.20 -11.28 15.91
C GLY A 45 -17.26 -11.02 14.83
N ALA A 46 -16.86 -10.69 13.60
CA ALA A 46 -17.81 -10.47 12.51
C ALA A 46 -18.40 -11.79 11.97
N LEU A 47 -19.62 -11.70 11.43
CA LEU A 47 -20.28 -12.76 10.67
C LEU A 47 -19.84 -12.67 9.20
N VAL A 48 -18.83 -13.46 8.84
CA VAL A 48 -18.12 -13.30 7.56
C VAL A 48 -18.67 -14.24 6.49
N THR A 49 -18.96 -13.68 5.32
CA THR A 49 -19.12 -14.40 4.06
C THR A 49 -18.06 -13.94 3.06
N ILE A 50 -17.36 -14.87 2.40
CA ILE A 50 -16.43 -14.59 1.30
C ILE A 50 -17.02 -15.07 -0.02
N HIS A 51 -16.94 -14.22 -1.03
CA HIS A 51 -17.44 -14.49 -2.38
C HIS A 51 -16.36 -14.29 -3.44
N ASP A 52 -16.35 -15.14 -4.46
CA ASP A 52 -15.58 -14.98 -5.69
C ASP A 52 -16.38 -15.54 -6.86
N SER A 53 -16.42 -14.83 -7.99
CA SER A 53 -17.12 -15.30 -9.19
C SER A 53 -16.46 -16.55 -9.80
N ALA A 54 -15.20 -16.83 -9.46
CA ALA A 54 -14.52 -18.06 -9.85
C ALA A 54 -14.82 -19.21 -8.87
N ALA A 55 -15.23 -20.35 -9.42
CA ALA A 55 -15.33 -21.63 -8.70
C ALA A 55 -14.17 -22.58 -9.04
N SER A 56 -12.94 -22.04 -9.07
CA SER A 56 -11.72 -22.79 -9.38
C SER A 56 -11.27 -23.69 -8.22
N GLU A 57 -10.38 -24.65 -8.48
CA GLU A 57 -9.75 -25.46 -7.42
C GLU A 57 -9.11 -24.60 -6.32
N LYS A 58 -8.52 -23.46 -6.69
CA LYS A 58 -7.91 -22.52 -5.75
C LYS A 58 -8.94 -21.90 -4.81
N THR A 59 -10.08 -21.44 -5.33
CA THR A 59 -11.12 -20.83 -4.49
C THR A 59 -11.79 -21.89 -3.62
N GLN A 60 -12.04 -23.09 -4.16
CA GLN A 60 -12.55 -24.22 -3.38
C GLN A 60 -11.60 -24.62 -2.23
N ALA A 61 -10.29 -24.65 -2.45
CA ALA A 61 -9.31 -24.91 -1.40
C ALA A 61 -9.38 -23.88 -0.26
N ILE A 62 -9.56 -22.59 -0.59
CA ILE A 62 -9.76 -21.54 0.42
C ILE A 62 -11.07 -21.79 1.19
N GLY A 63 -12.16 -22.13 0.51
CA GLY A 63 -13.43 -22.45 1.15
C GLY A 63 -13.34 -23.63 2.12
N ALA A 64 -12.60 -24.68 1.75
CA ALA A 64 -12.38 -25.85 2.60
C ALA A 64 -11.62 -25.52 3.90
N VAL A 65 -10.76 -24.50 3.86
CA VAL A 65 -10.02 -24.02 5.04
C VAL A 65 -10.84 -23.06 5.89
N LEU A 66 -11.67 -22.22 5.28
CA LEU A 66 -12.45 -21.19 5.99
C LEU A 66 -13.75 -21.74 6.61
N SER A 67 -14.41 -22.69 5.95
CA SER A 67 -15.71 -23.22 6.41
C SER A 67 -15.68 -23.83 7.82
N PRO A 68 -14.64 -24.63 8.22
CA PRO A 68 -14.52 -25.15 9.57
C PRO A 68 -14.35 -24.07 10.66
N LEU A 69 -13.93 -22.86 10.28
CA LEU A 69 -13.85 -21.70 11.17
C LEU A 69 -15.21 -21.01 11.33
N GLY A 70 -16.26 -21.43 10.62
CA GLY A 70 -17.55 -20.76 10.62
C GLY A 70 -17.63 -19.56 9.66
N ILE A 71 -16.64 -19.42 8.77
CA ILE A 71 -16.65 -18.41 7.70
C ILE A 71 -17.36 -19.02 6.49
N ARG A 72 -18.45 -18.39 6.03
CA ARG A 72 -19.23 -18.88 4.88
C ARG A 72 -18.48 -18.58 3.59
N ALA A 73 -18.31 -19.57 2.72
CA ALA A 73 -17.70 -19.42 1.41
C ALA A 73 -18.74 -19.64 0.30
N VAL A 74 -18.84 -18.70 -0.64
CA VAL A 74 -19.82 -18.72 -1.74
C VAL A 74 -19.09 -18.44 -3.05
N PHE A 75 -18.82 -19.47 -3.84
CA PHE A 75 -18.03 -19.33 -5.06
C PHE A 75 -18.81 -19.68 -6.33
N GLY A 76 -18.49 -18.99 -7.42
CA GLY A 76 -19.18 -19.14 -8.70
C GLY A 76 -20.39 -18.20 -8.84
N GLU A 77 -21.09 -18.33 -9.95
CA GLU A 77 -22.33 -17.61 -10.20
C GLU A 77 -23.43 -18.07 -9.23
N THR A 78 -24.10 -17.12 -8.58
CA THR A 78 -25.14 -17.43 -7.59
C THR A 78 -26.23 -16.36 -7.52
N ALA A 79 -27.48 -16.80 -7.34
CA ALA A 79 -28.61 -15.91 -7.15
C ALA A 79 -28.62 -15.24 -5.76
N GLU A 80 -27.90 -15.80 -4.79
CA GLU A 80 -27.89 -15.31 -3.41
C GLU A 80 -27.05 -14.04 -3.22
N LEU A 81 -26.21 -13.66 -4.20
CA LEU A 81 -25.29 -12.54 -4.07
C LEU A 81 -26.01 -11.22 -3.75
N ALA A 82 -27.16 -10.97 -4.38
CA ALA A 82 -27.96 -9.78 -4.11
C ALA A 82 -28.45 -9.70 -2.66
N GLU A 83 -28.82 -10.85 -2.08
CA GLU A 83 -29.23 -10.95 -0.68
C GLU A 83 -28.04 -10.71 0.27
N LEU A 84 -26.87 -11.26 -0.04
CA LEU A 84 -25.65 -11.04 0.73
C LEU A 84 -25.29 -9.54 0.80
N PHE A 85 -25.37 -8.81 -0.31
CA PHE A 85 -25.19 -7.36 -0.32
C PHE A 85 -26.26 -6.62 0.50
N ALA A 86 -27.52 -7.07 0.44
CA ALA A 86 -28.60 -6.44 1.18
C ALA A 86 -28.40 -6.55 2.71
N GLN A 87 -27.92 -7.70 3.17
CA GLN A 87 -27.66 -8.01 4.58
C GLN A 87 -26.34 -7.43 5.11
N ALA A 88 -25.35 -7.17 4.24
CA ALA A 88 -24.04 -6.70 4.68
C ALA A 88 -24.10 -5.30 5.33
N ASP A 89 -23.43 -5.19 6.48
CA ASP A 89 -23.11 -3.94 7.15
C ASP A 89 -21.77 -3.37 6.60
N LEU A 90 -20.85 -4.27 6.25
CA LEU A 90 -19.53 -3.97 5.68
C LEU A 90 -19.24 -4.85 4.46
N VAL A 91 -18.92 -4.23 3.34
CA VAL A 91 -18.38 -4.91 2.16
C VAL A 91 -16.90 -4.55 2.03
N VAL A 92 -16.04 -5.57 2.00
CA VAL A 92 -14.61 -5.40 1.75
C VAL A 92 -14.28 -5.99 0.39
N HIS A 93 -13.72 -5.20 -0.51
CA HIS A 93 -13.37 -5.67 -1.84
C HIS A 93 -11.85 -5.78 -2.04
N SER A 94 -11.45 -6.83 -2.76
CA SER A 94 -10.12 -6.91 -3.35
C SER A 94 -9.92 -5.73 -4.32
N PRO A 95 -8.68 -5.22 -4.49
CA PRO A 95 -8.36 -4.23 -5.52
C PRO A 95 -8.81 -4.63 -6.93
N SER A 96 -8.85 -5.93 -7.23
CA SER A 96 -9.32 -6.46 -8.51
C SER A 96 -10.84 -6.46 -8.68
N VAL A 97 -11.61 -6.24 -7.60
CA VAL A 97 -13.08 -6.18 -7.60
C VAL A 97 -13.54 -4.75 -7.27
N THR A 98 -12.84 -3.75 -7.80
CA THR A 98 -13.12 -2.33 -7.58
C THR A 98 -14.05 -1.81 -8.69
N LEU A 99 -15.14 -1.12 -8.31
CA LEU A 99 -16.05 -0.51 -9.28
C LEU A 99 -15.33 0.33 -10.34
N GLY A 100 -15.78 0.21 -11.59
CA GLY A 100 -15.18 0.90 -12.74
C GLY A 100 -13.91 0.25 -13.29
N PHE A 101 -13.43 -0.85 -12.70
CA PHE A 101 -12.30 -1.61 -13.24
C PHE A 101 -12.82 -2.73 -14.16
N PRO A 102 -12.12 -3.04 -15.26
CA PRO A 102 -12.54 -4.08 -16.20
C PRO A 102 -12.42 -5.49 -15.64
N THR A 103 -11.84 -5.64 -14.45
CA THR A 103 -11.68 -6.92 -13.75
C THR A 103 -12.90 -7.30 -12.91
N VAL A 104 -13.89 -6.42 -12.76
CA VAL A 104 -15.13 -6.74 -12.03
C VAL A 104 -16.04 -7.59 -12.90
N ALA A 105 -16.47 -8.75 -12.38
CA ALA A 105 -17.43 -9.60 -13.07
C ALA A 105 -18.79 -8.88 -13.23
N PRO A 106 -19.48 -9.01 -14.38
CA PRO A 106 -20.78 -8.37 -14.59
C PRO A 106 -21.83 -8.74 -13.54
N SER A 107 -21.79 -9.97 -13.02
CA SER A 107 -22.65 -10.47 -11.95
C SER A 107 -22.46 -9.75 -10.61
N VAL A 108 -21.28 -9.18 -10.37
CA VAL A 108 -20.94 -8.43 -9.15
C VAL A 108 -21.15 -6.93 -9.32
N ALA A 109 -20.95 -6.38 -10.53
CA ALA A 109 -20.94 -4.94 -10.78
C ALA A 109 -22.23 -4.24 -10.35
N GLY A 110 -23.40 -4.73 -10.80
CA GLY A 110 -24.70 -4.12 -10.48
C GLY A 110 -25.00 -4.08 -8.98
N PRO A 111 -24.94 -5.22 -8.26
CA PRO A 111 -25.11 -5.26 -6.81
C PRO A 111 -24.11 -4.37 -6.04
N LEU A 112 -22.84 -4.36 -6.48
CA LEU A 112 -21.81 -3.55 -5.85
C LEU A 112 -22.06 -2.04 -6.05
N GLU A 113 -22.51 -1.61 -7.23
CA GLU A 113 -22.92 -0.22 -7.49
C GLU A 113 -24.11 0.19 -6.62
N ALA A 114 -25.11 -0.69 -6.46
CA ALA A 114 -26.26 -0.43 -5.60
C ALA A 114 -25.84 -0.28 -4.13
N PHE A 115 -24.93 -1.13 -3.64
CA PHE A 115 -24.37 -1.02 -2.30
C PHE A 115 -23.56 0.27 -2.13
N ALA A 116 -22.69 0.60 -3.10
CA ALA A 116 -21.85 1.79 -3.06
C ALA A 116 -22.65 3.10 -2.94
N LYS A 117 -23.82 3.19 -3.59
CA LYS A 117 -24.71 4.37 -3.48
C LYS A 117 -25.27 4.58 -2.08
N ALA A 118 -25.40 3.52 -1.28
CA ALA A 118 -25.88 3.57 0.10
C ALA A 118 -24.75 3.57 1.14
N ALA A 119 -23.50 3.36 0.70
CA ALA A 119 -22.35 3.31 1.59
C ALA A 119 -21.89 4.71 2.00
N LEU A 120 -21.32 4.81 3.20
CA LEU A 120 -20.68 6.02 3.69
C LEU A 120 -19.49 6.41 2.80
N ALA A 121 -19.27 7.71 2.62
CA ALA A 121 -18.05 8.20 2.01
C ALA A 121 -16.86 7.91 2.93
N LEU A 122 -15.78 7.33 2.40
CA LEU A 122 -14.59 7.01 3.21
C LEU A 122 -13.81 8.24 3.68
N THR A 123 -14.12 9.42 3.14
CA THR A 123 -13.54 10.71 3.54
C THR A 123 -14.60 11.59 4.18
N GLY A 124 -14.20 12.43 5.13
CA GLY A 124 -15.10 13.36 5.82
C GLY A 124 -15.57 12.86 7.19
N GLU A 125 -16.88 12.94 7.46
CA GLU A 125 -17.46 12.61 8.76
C GLU A 125 -17.36 11.11 9.07
N THR A 126 -16.65 10.75 10.14
CA THR A 126 -16.36 9.35 10.49
C THR A 126 -17.30 8.75 11.52
N GLY A 127 -18.12 9.56 12.20
CA GLY A 127 -18.99 9.16 13.31
C GLY A 127 -20.41 8.73 12.92
N THR A 128 -20.79 8.94 11.65
CA THR A 128 -22.13 8.61 11.15
C THR A 128 -22.28 7.10 10.95
N PRO A 129 -23.29 6.44 11.57
CA PRO A 129 -23.54 5.02 11.34
C PRO A 129 -24.13 4.77 9.95
N GLY A 130 -23.69 3.72 9.28
CA GLY A 130 -24.16 3.34 7.96
C GLY A 130 -23.48 2.09 7.42
N LYS A 131 -23.76 1.79 6.16
CA LYS A 131 -23.07 0.73 5.42
C LYS A 131 -21.70 1.21 4.98
N ILE A 132 -20.70 0.33 4.97
CA ILE A 132 -19.34 0.71 4.56
C ILE A 132 -18.91 -0.17 3.40
N LEU A 133 -18.42 0.46 2.32
CA LEU A 133 -17.71 -0.20 1.23
C LEU A 133 -16.25 0.25 1.28
N ILE A 134 -15.33 -0.68 1.46
CA ILE A 134 -13.90 -0.38 1.63
C ILE A 134 -13.03 -1.40 0.91
N SER A 135 -11.86 -0.98 0.44
CA SER A 135 -10.87 -1.90 -0.11
C SER A 135 -10.00 -2.47 1.01
N GLU A 136 -9.44 -3.67 0.81
CA GLU A 136 -8.47 -4.22 1.77
C GLU A 136 -7.28 -3.27 2.06
N PRO A 137 -6.61 -2.66 1.06
CA PRO A 137 -5.51 -1.75 1.32
C PRO A 137 -5.90 -0.51 2.15
N GLU A 138 -7.09 0.03 1.93
CA GLU A 138 -7.61 1.17 2.68
C GLU A 138 -7.96 0.78 4.11
N TRP A 139 -8.57 -0.39 4.32
CA TRP A 139 -8.84 -0.87 5.68
C TRP A 139 -7.55 -1.16 6.44
N THR A 140 -6.59 -1.83 5.79
CA THR A 140 -5.24 -2.01 6.33
C THR A 140 -4.61 -0.67 6.71
N SER A 141 -4.72 0.37 5.86
CA SER A 141 -4.20 1.71 6.16
C SER A 141 -4.83 2.32 7.42
N ARG A 142 -6.13 2.13 7.64
CA ARG A 142 -6.85 2.59 8.85
C ARG A 142 -6.39 1.87 10.11
N LEU A 143 -6.24 0.55 10.04
CA LEU A 143 -5.74 -0.26 11.17
C LEU A 143 -4.29 0.10 11.53
N LEU A 144 -3.49 0.49 10.55
CA LEU A 144 -2.13 0.99 10.78
C LEU A 144 -2.11 2.35 11.49
N GLY A 145 -3.19 3.13 11.44
CA GLY A 145 -3.34 4.40 12.16
C GLY A 145 -2.25 5.39 11.78
N ASN A 146 -1.49 5.87 12.77
CA ASN A 146 -0.43 6.86 12.59
C ASN A 146 0.96 6.27 12.33
N ARG A 147 1.11 4.94 12.19
CA ARG A 147 2.41 4.29 11.90
C ARG A 147 3.04 4.83 10.63
N TRP A 148 4.38 4.88 10.60
CA TRP A 148 5.09 5.51 9.50
C TRP A 148 5.06 4.62 8.27
N ARG A 149 4.65 5.16 7.12
CA ARG A 149 4.39 4.39 5.89
C ARG A 149 5.19 4.90 4.71
N VAL A 150 5.86 3.99 4.01
CA VAL A 150 6.47 4.22 2.70
C VAL A 150 5.69 3.48 1.63
N GLY A 151 5.09 4.22 0.69
CA GLY A 151 4.44 3.64 -0.49
C GLY A 151 5.41 3.62 -1.67
N VAL A 152 5.69 2.45 -2.22
CA VAL A 152 6.56 2.27 -3.40
C VAL A 152 5.71 1.86 -4.59
N THR A 153 5.75 2.65 -5.66
CA THR A 153 5.06 2.33 -6.92
C THR A 153 5.93 2.56 -8.15
N GLY A 154 5.41 2.14 -9.30
CA GLY A 154 6.06 2.21 -10.61
C GLY A 154 5.66 1.04 -11.50
N THR A 155 6.15 1.02 -12.73
CA THR A 155 5.87 -0.09 -13.65
C THR A 155 6.76 -1.28 -13.31
N LYS A 156 8.08 -1.09 -13.29
CA LYS A 156 9.08 -2.12 -12.94
C LYS A 156 9.91 -1.72 -11.71
N GLY A 157 10.50 -2.70 -11.03
CA GLY A 157 11.40 -2.46 -9.88
C GLY A 157 10.71 -2.24 -8.53
N LYS A 158 9.37 -2.22 -8.48
CA LYS A 158 8.59 -2.05 -7.22
C LYS A 158 9.02 -3.02 -6.13
N THR A 159 8.94 -4.33 -6.42
CA THR A 159 9.20 -5.41 -5.45
C THR A 159 10.64 -5.41 -4.96
N SER A 160 11.61 -5.25 -5.86
CA SER A 160 13.02 -5.17 -5.48
C SER A 160 13.30 -3.93 -4.63
N THR A 161 12.74 -2.76 -5.00
CA THR A 161 12.92 -1.51 -4.25
C THR A 161 12.27 -1.58 -2.87
N SER A 162 11.04 -2.09 -2.77
CA SER A 162 10.31 -2.18 -1.51
C SER A 162 10.94 -3.22 -0.56
N ALA A 163 11.35 -4.38 -1.07
CA ALA A 163 12.05 -5.39 -0.28
C ALA A 163 13.43 -4.88 0.20
N LEU A 164 14.20 -4.24 -0.68
CA LEU A 164 15.48 -3.64 -0.32
C LEU A 164 15.31 -2.53 0.73
N LEU A 165 14.34 -1.64 0.54
CA LEU A 165 14.05 -0.60 1.53
C LEU A 165 13.69 -1.22 2.87
N ALA A 166 12.86 -2.25 2.90
CA ALA A 166 12.52 -2.94 4.14
C ALA A 166 13.76 -3.53 4.83
N ALA A 167 14.68 -4.13 4.05
CA ALA A 167 15.95 -4.65 4.57
C ALA A 167 16.86 -3.54 5.14
N ILE A 168 16.97 -2.40 4.44
CA ILE A 168 17.74 -1.25 4.92
C ILE A 168 17.13 -0.70 6.22
N LEU A 169 15.81 -0.49 6.26
CA LEU A 169 15.13 0.02 7.45
C LEU A 169 15.27 -0.91 8.66
N ALA A 170 15.34 -2.23 8.43
CA ALA A 170 15.48 -3.24 9.48
C ALA A 170 16.88 -3.24 10.14
N THR A 171 17.84 -2.48 9.60
CA THR A 171 19.15 -2.27 10.24
C THR A 171 19.07 -1.38 11.49
N ASP A 172 17.97 -0.64 11.66
CA ASP A 172 17.68 0.12 12.87
C ASP A 172 16.85 -0.73 13.85
N PRO A 173 17.46 -1.27 14.91
CA PRO A 173 16.77 -2.16 15.85
C PRO A 173 15.73 -1.43 16.70
N GLN A 174 15.71 -0.09 16.71
CA GLN A 174 14.75 0.67 17.50
C GLN A 174 13.37 0.75 16.83
N HIS A 175 13.30 0.50 15.52
CA HIS A 175 12.07 0.61 14.74
C HIS A 175 11.84 -0.68 13.94
N PRO A 176 10.93 -1.56 14.40
CA PRO A 176 10.56 -2.76 13.66
C PRO A 176 10.06 -2.41 12.25
N VAL A 177 10.18 -3.35 11.32
CA VAL A 177 9.75 -3.15 9.93
C VAL A 177 8.70 -4.18 9.54
N ALA A 178 7.64 -3.72 8.89
CA ALA A 178 6.65 -4.55 8.23
C ALA A 178 6.68 -4.27 6.72
N PHE A 179 6.67 -5.32 5.90
CA PHE A 179 6.63 -5.22 4.44
C PHE A 179 5.42 -5.98 3.89
N GLY A 180 4.63 -5.31 3.06
CA GLY A 180 3.46 -5.90 2.42
C GLY A 180 2.85 -5.02 1.33
N GLY A 181 1.55 -5.18 1.11
CA GLY A 181 0.81 -4.55 0.01
C GLY A 181 0.56 -5.55 -1.13
N ASN A 182 0.82 -5.12 -2.37
CA ASN A 182 0.62 -5.93 -3.58
C ASN A 182 1.36 -7.29 -3.51
N ASN A 183 2.59 -7.27 -3.02
CA ASN A 183 3.42 -8.44 -2.72
C ASN A 183 3.76 -8.49 -1.22
N GLY A 184 4.28 -9.62 -0.76
CA GLY A 184 4.59 -9.85 0.66
C GLY A 184 3.39 -10.40 1.45
N ALA A 185 3.41 -10.26 2.76
CA ALA A 185 2.33 -10.74 3.63
C ALA A 185 1.13 -9.78 3.59
N PRO A 186 -0.12 -10.28 3.70
CA PRO A 186 -1.28 -9.44 3.97
C PRO A 186 -1.10 -8.76 5.32
N LEU A 187 -0.95 -7.44 5.34
CA LEU A 187 -0.65 -6.74 6.60
C LEU A 187 -1.87 -6.67 7.53
N ILE A 188 -3.10 -6.82 7.01
CA ILE A 188 -4.33 -6.77 7.79
C ILE A 188 -4.33 -7.79 8.95
N GLU A 189 -3.82 -9.00 8.73
CA GLU A 189 -3.79 -10.06 9.74
C GLU A 189 -2.95 -9.70 10.96
N ARG A 190 -1.97 -8.83 10.78
CA ARG A 190 -1.00 -8.45 11.82
C ARG A 190 -1.14 -7.00 12.26
N ALA A 191 -2.02 -6.21 11.63
CA ALA A 191 -2.09 -4.77 11.83
C ALA A 191 -2.40 -4.39 13.29
N LEU A 192 -3.20 -5.21 14.00
CA LEU A 192 -3.52 -5.01 15.41
C LEU A 192 -2.37 -5.37 16.36
N GLU A 193 -1.41 -6.18 15.93
CA GLU A 193 -0.30 -6.66 16.76
C GLU A 193 0.97 -5.82 16.56
N MET A 194 1.05 -5.07 15.47
CA MET A 194 2.22 -4.24 15.16
C MET A 194 2.40 -3.15 16.23
N PRO A 195 3.64 -2.87 16.68
CA PRO A 195 3.89 -1.78 17.61
C PRO A 195 3.69 -0.41 16.93
N GLU A 196 3.51 0.65 17.71
CA GLU A 196 3.26 2.00 17.16
C GLU A 196 4.46 2.59 16.41
N ASN A 197 5.68 2.20 16.80
CA ASN A 197 6.92 2.66 16.19
C ASN A 197 7.34 1.84 14.97
N VAL A 198 6.52 0.88 14.50
CA VAL A 198 6.83 0.12 13.29
C VAL A 198 6.89 1.03 12.07
N ARG A 199 7.84 0.75 11.17
CA ARG A 199 7.92 1.30 9.83
C ARG A 199 7.28 0.33 8.84
N VAL A 200 6.33 0.81 8.06
CA VAL A 200 5.59 -0.02 7.10
C VAL A 200 6.02 0.32 5.69
N VAL A 201 6.54 -0.66 4.95
CA VAL A 201 6.83 -0.53 3.52
C VAL A 201 5.70 -1.21 2.75
N LEU A 202 5.03 -0.43 1.90
CA LEU A 202 3.91 -0.86 1.08
C LEU A 202 4.34 -0.88 -0.38
N GLU A 203 4.36 -2.05 -1.00
CA GLU A 203 4.37 -2.13 -2.47
C GLU A 203 2.96 -1.84 -2.98
N LEU A 204 2.79 -0.79 -3.79
CA LEU A 204 1.48 -0.35 -4.26
C LEU A 204 1.34 -0.54 -5.78
N SER A 205 0.36 -1.33 -6.19
CA SER A 205 0.02 -1.54 -7.60
C SER A 205 -0.99 -0.53 -8.14
N GLU A 206 -1.14 -0.53 -9.47
CA GLU A 206 -2.15 0.25 -10.19
C GLU A 206 -3.59 -0.12 -9.81
N LEU A 207 -3.81 -1.32 -9.27
CA LEU A 207 -5.13 -1.73 -8.76
C LEU A 207 -5.40 -1.18 -7.35
N GLN A 208 -4.36 -1.03 -6.53
CA GLN A 208 -4.51 -0.58 -5.14
C GLN A 208 -4.61 0.93 -5.01
N LEU A 209 -3.77 1.68 -5.73
CA LEU A 209 -3.68 3.15 -5.60
C LEU A 209 -5.03 3.87 -5.71
N PRO A 210 -5.94 3.51 -6.64
CA PRO A 210 -7.24 4.20 -6.76
C PRO A 210 -8.21 3.94 -5.62
N THR A 211 -7.95 2.91 -4.81
CA THR A 211 -8.82 2.44 -3.73
C THR A 211 -8.42 2.96 -2.35
N MET A 212 -7.35 3.75 -2.27
CA MET A 212 -6.77 4.29 -1.04
C MET A 212 -7.04 5.79 -0.91
N TYR A 213 -7.16 6.27 0.33
CA TYR A 213 -7.49 7.65 0.65
C TYR A 213 -6.55 8.32 1.67
N GLY A 214 -5.55 7.61 2.22
CA GLY A 214 -4.48 8.13 3.08
C GLY A 214 -3.55 7.01 3.58
N ALA A 215 -2.52 7.20 4.39
CA ALA A 215 -1.79 8.39 4.83
C ALA A 215 -0.29 8.03 4.69
N ILE A 216 0.25 8.22 3.48
CA ILE A 216 1.62 7.82 3.14
C ILE A 216 2.58 8.90 3.63
N ASP A 217 3.62 8.53 4.37
CA ASP A 217 4.61 9.51 4.82
C ASP A 217 5.71 9.72 3.77
N VAL A 218 6.07 8.66 3.04
CA VAL A 218 7.02 8.74 1.92
C VAL A 218 6.46 8.00 0.70
N GLY A 219 6.28 8.71 -0.41
CA GLY A 219 5.92 8.10 -1.69
C GLY A 219 7.14 7.94 -2.59
N VAL A 220 7.40 6.75 -3.12
CA VAL A 220 8.55 6.45 -3.97
C VAL A 220 8.07 5.99 -5.34
N TYR A 221 8.52 6.69 -6.39
CA TYR A 221 8.32 6.26 -7.77
C TYR A 221 9.59 5.68 -8.37
N THR A 222 9.52 4.45 -8.90
CA THR A 222 10.65 3.81 -9.58
C THR A 222 10.77 4.24 -11.05
N ASN A 223 9.72 4.03 -11.84
CA ASN A 223 9.58 4.40 -13.25
C ASN A 223 8.10 4.26 -13.66
N VAL A 224 7.68 4.92 -14.75
CA VAL A 224 6.32 4.77 -15.29
C VAL A 224 6.36 4.63 -16.81
N THR A 225 6.42 3.38 -17.26
CA THR A 225 6.32 3.00 -18.68
C THR A 225 4.91 2.52 -19.04
N ALA A 226 4.63 2.28 -20.33
CA ALA A 226 3.38 1.66 -20.76
C ALA A 226 3.28 0.20 -20.25
N ASP A 227 2.18 -0.16 -19.60
CA ASP A 227 1.84 -1.51 -19.15
C ASP A 227 0.32 -1.62 -18.94
N HIS A 228 -0.22 -2.84 -18.93
CA HIS A 228 -1.64 -3.13 -18.64
C HIS A 228 -2.68 -2.25 -19.37
N LEU A 229 -2.44 -1.93 -20.65
CA LEU A 229 -3.35 -1.09 -21.45
C LEU A 229 -4.71 -1.74 -21.69
N ASP A 230 -4.78 -3.07 -21.66
CA ASP A 230 -6.02 -3.85 -21.62
C ASP A 230 -6.93 -3.44 -20.46
N ARG A 231 -6.34 -3.03 -19.32
CA ARG A 231 -7.08 -2.59 -18.13
C ARG A 231 -7.35 -1.10 -18.09
N HIS A 232 -6.42 -0.30 -18.60
CA HIS A 232 -6.46 1.16 -18.42
C HIS A 232 -6.91 1.92 -19.67
N GLY A 233 -7.02 1.27 -20.83
CA GLY A 233 -7.43 1.84 -22.10
C GLY A 233 -6.35 2.70 -22.76
N SER A 234 -5.64 3.55 -22.00
CA SER A 234 -4.54 4.38 -22.51
C SER A 234 -3.37 4.51 -21.53
N VAL A 235 -2.21 4.89 -22.06
CA VAL A 235 -0.99 5.15 -21.28
C VAL A 235 -1.25 6.32 -20.31
N GLU A 236 -1.98 7.34 -20.73
CA GLU A 236 -2.33 8.50 -19.91
C GLU A 236 -3.20 8.10 -18.72
N SER A 237 -4.14 7.18 -18.92
CA SER A 237 -4.97 6.63 -17.85
C SER A 237 -4.12 5.88 -16.82
N TYR A 238 -3.20 5.02 -17.28
CA TYR A 238 -2.25 4.31 -16.42
C TYR A 238 -1.34 5.26 -15.64
N ARG A 239 -0.82 6.31 -16.30
CA ARG A 239 -0.01 7.35 -15.67
C ARG A 239 -0.78 8.08 -14.58
N ARG A 240 -2.03 8.48 -14.82
CA ARG A 240 -2.91 9.10 -13.82
C ARG A 240 -3.15 8.20 -12.62
N VAL A 241 -3.33 6.90 -12.84
CA VAL A 241 -3.49 5.92 -11.76
C VAL A 241 -2.26 5.90 -10.86
N LYS A 242 -1.05 5.86 -11.44
CA LYS A 242 0.19 5.89 -10.63
C LYS A 242 0.39 7.22 -9.92
N GLN A 243 0.12 8.32 -10.60
CA GLN A 243 0.22 9.68 -10.06
C GLN A 243 -0.57 9.84 -8.76
N ARG A 244 -1.64 9.06 -8.54
CA ARG A 244 -2.42 9.09 -7.29
C ARG A 244 -1.56 8.93 -6.04
N LEU A 245 -0.46 8.16 -6.07
CA LEU A 245 0.43 8.03 -4.91
C LEU A 245 0.87 9.41 -4.40
N ALA A 246 1.18 10.35 -5.30
CA ALA A 246 1.59 11.70 -4.94
C ALA A 246 0.50 12.44 -4.17
N GLY A 247 -0.79 12.14 -4.40
CA GLY A 247 -1.93 12.69 -3.65
C GLY A 247 -2.20 12.00 -2.31
N LEU A 248 -1.68 10.79 -2.09
CA LEU A 248 -1.83 10.04 -0.82
C LEU A 248 -0.80 10.43 0.24
N ILE A 249 0.22 11.21 -0.14
CA ILE A 249 1.30 11.62 0.78
C ILE A 249 0.76 12.65 1.78
N ASN A 250 1.13 12.53 3.06
CA ASN A 250 0.77 13.50 4.08
C ASN A 250 1.43 14.86 3.79
N GLU A 251 0.87 15.97 4.28
CA GLU A 251 1.43 17.32 4.01
C GLU A 251 2.89 17.47 4.48
N ALA A 252 3.23 16.85 5.61
CA ALA A 252 4.61 16.79 6.13
C ALA A 252 5.44 15.63 5.56
N GLY A 253 4.94 14.96 4.53
CA GLY A 253 5.57 13.80 3.91
C GLY A 253 6.63 14.17 2.87
N THR A 254 7.15 13.15 2.20
CA THR A 254 8.19 13.32 1.18
C THR A 254 7.87 12.50 -0.06
N LEU A 255 8.00 13.12 -1.21
CA LEU A 255 7.91 12.47 -2.51
C LEU A 255 9.32 12.17 -3.02
N ILE A 256 9.54 10.94 -3.50
CA ILE A 256 10.82 10.47 -4.04
C ILE A 256 10.61 10.09 -5.50
N VAL A 257 11.36 10.71 -6.39
CA VAL A 257 11.18 10.57 -7.85
C VAL A 257 12.48 10.25 -8.57
N ASN A 258 12.37 9.37 -9.57
CA ASN A 258 13.43 9.10 -10.51
C ASN A 258 13.52 10.21 -11.57
N LEU A 259 14.67 10.86 -11.73
CA LEU A 259 14.88 11.83 -12.81
C LEU A 259 15.37 11.19 -14.11
N ASP A 260 15.77 9.91 -14.08
CA ASP A 260 16.12 9.17 -15.30
C ASP A 260 14.85 8.70 -16.07
N ASP A 261 13.68 8.78 -15.44
CA ASP A 261 12.38 8.53 -16.08
C ASP A 261 11.61 9.85 -16.21
N PRO A 262 11.27 10.29 -17.44
CA PRO A 262 10.67 11.61 -17.67
C PRO A 262 9.26 11.73 -17.11
N VAL A 263 8.53 10.63 -16.92
CA VAL A 263 7.17 10.65 -16.36
C VAL A 263 7.24 10.89 -14.86
N THR A 264 8.11 10.16 -14.15
CA THR A 264 8.29 10.36 -12.71
C THR A 264 8.97 11.70 -12.41
N ALA A 265 9.87 12.16 -13.28
CA ALA A 265 10.47 13.48 -13.16
C ALA A 265 9.42 14.59 -13.20
N ALA A 266 8.37 14.45 -14.02
CA ALA A 266 7.29 15.43 -14.10
C ALA A 266 6.47 15.53 -12.80
N TYR A 267 6.40 14.47 -11.99
CA TYR A 267 5.71 14.49 -10.70
C TYR A 267 6.42 15.35 -9.65
N ALA A 268 7.72 15.66 -9.84
CA ALA A 268 8.48 16.55 -8.95
C ALA A 268 7.88 17.97 -8.88
N GLY A 269 7.23 18.41 -9.96
CA GLY A 269 6.71 19.78 -10.13
C GLY A 269 5.34 20.03 -9.51
N GLU A 270 4.72 19.03 -8.88
CA GLU A 270 3.37 19.15 -8.31
C GLU A 270 3.31 19.91 -6.97
N GLY A 271 4.47 20.29 -6.41
CA GLY A 271 4.59 21.37 -5.41
C GLY A 271 3.91 21.16 -4.04
N ARG A 272 3.34 19.99 -3.76
CA ARG A 272 2.54 19.76 -2.54
C ARG A 272 3.34 19.35 -1.31
N VAL A 273 4.45 18.64 -1.51
CA VAL A 273 5.28 18.06 -0.43
C VAL A 273 6.76 18.21 -0.76
N ALA A 274 7.63 17.98 0.22
CA ALA A 274 9.07 17.96 -0.03
C ALA A 274 9.41 16.88 -1.07
N THR A 275 10.27 17.19 -2.03
CA THR A 275 10.70 16.25 -3.08
C THR A 275 12.17 15.92 -2.95
N VAL A 276 12.49 14.63 -2.86
CA VAL A 276 13.85 14.10 -3.02
C VAL A 276 13.95 13.47 -4.40
N THR A 277 14.93 13.91 -5.18
CA THR A 277 15.16 13.37 -6.52
C THR A 277 16.27 12.34 -6.48
N TYR A 278 16.22 11.34 -7.36
CA TYR A 278 17.35 10.45 -7.59
C TYR A 278 17.62 10.22 -9.07
N ARG A 279 18.89 9.96 -9.41
CA ARG A 279 19.34 9.66 -10.78
C ARG A 279 20.67 8.92 -10.82
N ARG A 280 21.01 8.28 -11.94
CA ARG A 280 22.31 7.60 -12.12
C ARG A 280 23.48 8.53 -12.49
N ASP A 281 23.23 9.84 -12.48
CA ASP A 281 24.21 10.90 -12.71
C ASP A 281 24.37 11.70 -11.40
N ALA A 282 25.15 12.78 -11.41
CA ALA A 282 25.37 13.63 -10.26
C ALA A 282 24.03 14.11 -9.66
N PRO A 283 23.88 14.08 -8.31
CA PRO A 283 22.65 14.50 -7.65
C PRO A 283 22.36 15.99 -7.87
N LEU A 284 21.08 16.34 -7.92
CA LEU A 284 20.64 17.71 -7.69
C LEU A 284 20.68 18.04 -6.19
N PRO A 285 20.72 19.33 -5.79
CA PRO A 285 20.55 19.71 -4.39
C PRO A 285 19.28 19.10 -3.78
N GLY A 286 19.41 18.51 -2.59
CA GLY A 286 18.36 17.76 -1.91
C GLY A 286 18.13 16.34 -2.44
N GLY A 287 18.93 15.87 -3.40
CA GLY A 287 18.75 14.57 -4.07
C GLY A 287 19.88 13.56 -3.82
N VAL A 288 19.75 12.40 -4.47
CA VAL A 288 20.70 11.28 -4.45
C VAL A 288 21.17 10.96 -5.86
N GLY A 289 22.46 10.68 -6.05
CA GLY A 289 23.01 10.43 -7.37
C GLY A 289 24.33 9.69 -7.33
N ILE A 290 25.01 9.59 -8.48
CA ILE A 290 26.28 8.89 -8.61
C ILE A 290 27.37 9.85 -9.06
N VAL A 291 28.49 9.87 -8.34
CA VAL A 291 29.70 10.63 -8.68
C VAL A 291 30.91 9.75 -8.44
N ASP A 292 31.77 9.58 -9.45
CA ASP A 292 33.01 8.80 -9.39
C ASP A 292 32.84 7.39 -8.78
N GLY A 293 31.75 6.70 -9.15
CA GLY A 293 31.44 5.35 -8.65
C GLY A 293 30.90 5.30 -7.23
N TRP A 294 30.51 6.43 -6.63
CA TRP A 294 29.87 6.51 -5.32
C TRP A 294 28.43 6.98 -5.40
N ILE A 295 27.57 6.39 -4.58
CA ILE A 295 26.25 6.96 -4.27
C ILE A 295 26.48 8.15 -3.33
N ILE A 296 26.03 9.34 -3.77
CA ILE A 296 26.14 10.61 -3.07
C ILE A 296 24.75 11.15 -2.74
N ALA A 297 24.54 11.60 -1.50
CA ALA A 297 23.39 12.37 -1.10
C ALA A 297 23.77 13.85 -0.94
N ALA A 298 23.15 14.73 -1.72
CA ALA A 298 23.44 16.16 -1.76
C ALA A 298 22.50 16.95 -0.85
N GLY A 299 22.55 16.71 0.47
CA GLY A 299 21.77 17.49 1.45
C GLY A 299 20.30 17.05 1.60
N VAL A 300 20.02 15.76 1.41
CA VAL A 300 18.71 15.15 1.69
C VAL A 300 18.29 15.46 3.13
N GLN A 301 17.03 15.84 3.33
CA GLN A 301 16.46 16.11 4.66
C GLN A 301 15.74 14.89 5.22
N ARG A 302 15.87 14.66 6.53
CA ARG A 302 15.12 13.65 7.26
C ARG A 302 13.70 14.13 7.50
N SER A 303 12.77 13.18 7.59
CA SER A 303 11.42 13.46 8.06
C SER A 303 11.46 14.03 9.48
N ALA A 304 10.56 14.99 9.77
CA ALA A 304 10.38 15.54 11.11
C ALA A 304 10.11 14.45 12.17
N ARG A 305 9.47 13.34 11.76
CA ARG A 305 9.23 12.18 12.63
C ARG A 305 10.52 11.54 13.16
N TYR A 306 11.62 11.68 12.43
CA TYR A 306 12.94 11.17 12.81
C TYR A 306 13.92 12.30 13.15
N GLY A 307 13.40 13.37 13.74
CA GLY A 307 14.17 14.51 14.26
C GLY A 307 14.49 15.60 13.23
N GLY A 308 14.09 15.44 11.97
CA GLY A 308 14.30 16.45 10.93
C GLY A 308 15.76 16.78 10.63
N GLY A 309 15.98 17.84 9.85
CA GLY A 309 17.33 18.31 9.47
C GLY A 309 18.04 17.41 8.47
N ALA A 310 19.31 17.72 8.20
CA ALA A 310 20.09 16.99 7.20
C ALA A 310 20.28 15.52 7.58
N ALA A 311 20.13 14.62 6.60
CA ALA A 311 20.47 13.21 6.75
C ALA A 311 21.97 13.03 6.98
N ALA A 312 22.33 12.03 7.77
CA ALA A 312 23.74 11.69 8.01
C ALA A 312 24.39 11.20 6.70
N THR A 313 25.59 11.68 6.42
CA THR A 313 26.38 11.29 5.24
C THR A 313 27.85 11.19 5.62
N GLY A 314 28.63 10.44 4.84
CA GLY A 314 30.09 10.50 4.89
C GLY A 314 30.63 11.79 4.25
N PRO A 315 31.95 12.00 4.27
CA PRO A 315 32.59 13.16 3.65
C PRO A 315 32.14 13.37 2.20
N GLY A 316 31.74 14.59 1.86
CA GLY A 316 31.25 14.94 0.51
C GLY A 316 29.89 14.32 0.16
N GLY A 317 29.09 13.92 1.14
CA GLY A 317 27.77 13.33 0.91
C GLY A 317 27.80 11.82 0.60
N ARG A 318 28.95 11.16 0.76
CA ARG A 318 29.13 9.73 0.41
C ARG A 318 28.24 8.83 1.25
N ILE A 319 27.54 7.91 0.58
CA ILE A 319 26.74 6.85 1.20
C ILE A 319 27.46 5.51 1.09
N MET A 320 27.69 5.04 -0.14
CA MET A 320 28.42 3.80 -0.42
C MET A 320 28.97 3.76 -1.84
N PRO A 321 29.99 2.92 -2.13
CA PRO A 321 30.43 2.66 -3.50
C PRO A 321 29.37 1.89 -4.29
N VAL A 322 29.18 2.23 -5.55
CA VAL A 322 28.29 1.51 -6.49
C VAL A 322 28.78 0.08 -6.72
N GLY A 323 30.10 -0.13 -6.75
CA GLY A 323 30.71 -1.45 -6.95
C GLY A 323 30.50 -2.45 -5.81
N GLU A 324 29.92 -2.02 -4.69
CA GLU A 324 29.62 -2.90 -3.55
C GLU A 324 28.17 -3.38 -3.54
N ILE A 325 27.31 -2.89 -4.45
CA ILE A 325 25.94 -3.38 -4.62
C ILE A 325 25.99 -4.86 -4.98
N GLN A 326 25.37 -5.71 -4.16
CA GLN A 326 25.40 -7.17 -4.37
C GLN A 326 24.33 -7.66 -5.36
N MET A 327 23.36 -6.81 -5.69
CA MET A 327 22.28 -7.18 -6.62
C MET A 327 22.73 -7.12 -8.08
N PRO A 328 22.39 -8.14 -8.90
CA PRO A 328 22.81 -8.17 -10.29
C PRO A 328 22.04 -7.19 -11.18
N GLY A 329 22.74 -6.64 -12.17
CA GLY A 329 22.18 -5.90 -13.31
C GLY A 329 22.01 -4.39 -13.09
N ASP A 330 22.21 -3.59 -14.14
CA ASP A 330 22.25 -2.12 -14.07
C ASP A 330 20.95 -1.48 -13.57
N HIS A 331 19.81 -2.13 -13.81
CA HIS A 331 18.50 -1.67 -13.33
C HIS A 331 18.39 -1.73 -11.80
N SER A 332 19.21 -2.56 -11.13
CA SER A 332 19.27 -2.62 -9.67
C SER A 332 19.80 -1.32 -9.06
N ILE A 333 20.68 -0.61 -9.75
CA ILE A 333 21.25 0.67 -9.29
C ILE A 333 20.12 1.68 -9.05
N SER A 334 19.18 1.81 -9.99
CA SER A 334 18.03 2.71 -9.81
C SER A 334 17.14 2.30 -8.63
N ASN A 335 16.96 1.00 -8.39
CA ASN A 335 16.22 0.51 -7.22
C ASN A 335 16.96 0.82 -5.90
N VAL A 336 18.29 0.68 -5.90
CA VAL A 336 19.15 1.06 -4.77
C VAL A 336 19.03 2.54 -4.48
N LEU A 337 19.18 3.41 -5.49
CA LEU A 337 19.08 4.86 -5.31
C LEU A 337 17.70 5.27 -4.75
N ALA A 338 16.62 4.64 -5.21
CA ALA A 338 15.28 4.86 -4.67
C ALA A 338 15.17 4.46 -3.20
N ALA A 339 15.65 3.26 -2.84
CA ALA A 339 15.60 2.75 -1.48
C ALA A 339 16.51 3.56 -0.52
N VAL A 340 17.73 3.90 -0.95
CA VAL A 340 18.66 4.78 -0.23
C VAL A 340 18.02 6.14 0.04
N SER A 341 17.35 6.74 -0.95
CA SER A 341 16.67 8.02 -0.77
C SER A 341 15.62 7.95 0.34
N ALA A 342 14.78 6.91 0.35
CA ALA A 342 13.77 6.73 1.40
C ALA A 342 14.38 6.42 2.77
N ALA A 343 15.47 5.64 2.82
CA ALA A 343 16.19 5.32 4.05
C ALA A 343 16.84 6.57 4.67
N LEU A 344 17.39 7.48 3.85
CA LEU A 344 17.92 8.76 4.31
C LEU A 344 16.83 9.65 4.88
N VAL A 345 15.64 9.69 4.27
CA VAL A 345 14.47 10.39 4.84
C VAL A 345 14.06 9.78 6.18
N ALA A 346 14.21 8.45 6.36
CA ALA A 346 14.01 7.76 7.63
C ALA A 346 15.14 7.96 8.65
N GLY A 347 16.24 8.63 8.27
CA GLY A 347 17.38 8.89 9.13
C GLY A 347 18.35 7.72 9.30
N ILE A 348 18.31 6.71 8.43
CA ILE A 348 19.26 5.60 8.48
C ILE A 348 20.67 6.10 8.10
N ALA A 349 21.66 5.72 8.90
CA ALA A 349 23.05 6.13 8.69
C ALA A 349 23.69 5.41 7.48
N PRO A 350 24.67 6.04 6.80
CA PRO A 350 25.35 5.47 5.63
C PRO A 350 25.91 4.05 5.86
N ASP A 351 26.56 3.80 6.99
CA ASP A 351 27.14 2.48 7.28
C ASP A 351 26.07 1.39 7.40
N ALA A 352 24.90 1.74 7.93
CA ALA A 352 23.77 0.83 8.06
C ALA A 352 23.12 0.56 6.69
N ILE A 353 22.98 1.60 5.85
CA ILE A 353 22.55 1.47 4.45
C ILE A 353 23.50 0.52 3.70
N ARG A 354 24.80 0.81 3.73
CA ARG A 354 25.84 0.05 3.02
C ARG A 354 25.86 -1.43 3.42
N LYS A 355 25.59 -1.73 4.69
CA LYS A 355 25.55 -3.12 5.19
C LYS A 355 24.38 -3.95 4.61
N ALA A 356 23.30 -3.29 4.17
CA ALA A 356 22.08 -3.96 3.72
C ALA A 356 21.92 -4.05 2.19
N VAL A 357 22.79 -3.38 1.41
CA VAL A 357 22.69 -3.21 -0.05
C VAL A 357 23.64 -4.14 -0.80
#